data_AF-A0A7V5G5S4-F1
#
_entry.id   AF-A0A7V5G5S4-F1
#
_cell.length_a   1.000
_cell.length_b   1.000
_cell.length_c   1.000
_cell.angle_alpha   90.00
_cell.angle_beta   90.00
_cell.angle_gamma   90.00
#
_symmetry.space_group_name_H-M   'P 1'
#
loop_
_entity.id
_entity.type
_entity.pdbx_description
1 polymer ?
#
loop_
_entity_poly.entity_id
_entity_poly.type
_entity_poly.pdbx_seq_one_letter_code
_entity_poly.pdbx_strand_id
1 'polypeptide(L)'
;MKLKTYLLIWSILLSMTPSFVLAENSKNLAVFYEFNKSIEKEYDKFVEKDIKTIGYNLINPHHRVNDEYKTKYGSTVLDLLSFMPVANDDLVMSLFNIDPRIAGFSPFNMLIYKKLDEKTTHVGHLTPEAMLDITGVTNKEVREKFIASFKPLDDMVEKKFGGKKVTIPFAKTPKDTMLNFEYEFDRPDDMDDFVDEFQNKFENAFINKKYLIAGFYNFMDTDNGEDILKDYDIFWAYSLCHFGYSYGMFDTKGARADAGLFAPCTMYVFVRKGSNKLVIGMPKLVNVMDSLNITDPKRVALVEQLDKEIPQILTDFGMVAVENVNPLTQTPKKLLVKKEHQPKTPPVAKVEDKKEVVSKRPEKVKEEKVETHSREVNIILPKVPTPVKVNTINDNNISNNTTTNLDDHSIKFSKRYPPGYISPKDRKKIVAGSDSKTGEVNNGRISINLLGNLIDAKTAQEKLKKAGFEILAVTPLNKKKTLTSIVFTNDTLKKMASKKDREFLGTLRLLIDKK
;
A
#
# COMPACT_ATOMS: atom_id res chain seq x y z
N MET A 1 47.52 -27.14 -76.55
CA MET A 1 46.09 -26.93 -76.27
C MET A 1 45.59 -28.00 -75.30
N LYS A 2 45.68 -27.76 -73.97
CA LYS A 2 44.97 -28.51 -72.91
C LYS A 2 44.84 -27.55 -71.72
N LEU A 3 43.64 -27.04 -71.50
CA LEU A 3 43.32 -26.12 -70.41
C LEU A 3 42.74 -26.94 -69.24
N LYS A 4 43.37 -26.85 -68.07
CA LYS A 4 42.91 -27.50 -66.83
C LYS A 4 41.93 -26.59 -66.10
N THR A 5 40.77 -27.15 -65.79
CA THR A 5 39.71 -26.58 -64.95
C THR A 5 40.14 -26.56 -63.48
N TYR A 6 40.13 -25.39 -62.85
CA TYR A 6 40.21 -25.25 -61.38
C TYR A 6 38.80 -24.96 -60.85
N LEU A 7 38.34 -25.82 -59.94
CA LEU A 7 37.10 -25.69 -59.18
C LEU A 7 37.37 -24.75 -57.99
N LEU A 8 36.67 -23.62 -57.91
CA LEU A 8 36.73 -22.69 -56.78
C LEU A 8 35.51 -22.96 -55.88
N ILE A 9 35.75 -23.53 -54.70
CA ILE A 9 34.73 -23.75 -53.66
C ILE A 9 34.56 -22.43 -52.90
N TRP A 10 33.41 -21.79 -53.05
CA TRP A 10 32.98 -20.67 -52.22
C TRP A 10 32.19 -21.20 -51.03
N SER A 11 32.82 -21.20 -49.85
CA SER A 11 32.16 -21.51 -48.58
C SER A 11 31.29 -20.32 -48.16
N ILE A 12 29.97 -20.43 -48.34
CA ILE A 12 28.99 -19.48 -47.81
C ILE A 12 28.85 -19.75 -46.30
N LEU A 13 29.42 -18.88 -45.48
CA LEU A 13 29.15 -18.80 -44.05
C LEU A 13 27.78 -18.12 -43.88
N LEU A 14 26.72 -18.92 -43.72
CA LEU A 14 25.39 -18.41 -43.40
C LEU A 14 25.35 -18.08 -41.90
N SER A 15 25.59 -16.82 -41.54
CA SER A 15 25.39 -16.33 -40.18
C SER A 15 23.90 -16.37 -39.83
N MET A 16 23.47 -17.41 -39.11
CA MET A 16 22.16 -17.44 -38.46
C MET A 16 22.18 -16.43 -37.31
N THR A 17 21.78 -15.17 -37.58
CA THR A 17 21.36 -14.27 -36.51
C THR A 17 19.98 -14.72 -36.03
N PRO A 18 19.78 -15.05 -34.74
CA PRO A 18 18.46 -15.34 -34.22
C PRO A 18 17.60 -14.08 -34.38
N SER A 19 16.61 -14.14 -35.26
CA SER A 19 15.55 -13.13 -35.30
C SER A 19 14.75 -13.26 -34.02
N PHE A 20 15.01 -12.39 -33.06
CA PHE A 20 14.11 -12.17 -31.94
C PHE A 20 12.79 -11.66 -32.51
N VAL A 21 11.81 -12.55 -32.66
CA VAL A 21 10.42 -12.16 -32.89
C VAL A 21 9.99 -11.45 -31.61
N LEU A 22 10.01 -10.12 -31.64
CA LEU A 22 9.39 -9.31 -30.59
C LEU A 22 7.91 -9.68 -30.58
N ALA A 23 7.41 -10.20 -29.45
CA ALA A 23 5.98 -10.40 -29.27
C ALA A 23 5.28 -9.04 -29.49
N GLU A 24 4.26 -9.00 -30.35
CA GLU A 24 3.44 -7.80 -30.51
C GLU A 24 2.78 -7.45 -29.17
N ASN A 25 2.83 -6.17 -28.79
CA ASN A 25 2.13 -5.70 -27.60
C ASN A 25 0.62 -5.98 -27.72
N SER A 26 0.00 -6.30 -26.59
CA SER A 26 -1.43 -6.51 -26.46
C SER A 26 -2.21 -5.33 -27.01
N LYS A 27 -3.27 -5.65 -27.76
CA LYS A 27 -4.22 -4.65 -28.26
C LYS A 27 -5.19 -4.17 -27.18
N ASN A 28 -5.40 -4.98 -26.14
CA ASN A 28 -6.45 -4.80 -25.15
C ASN A 28 -5.85 -4.66 -23.75
N LEU A 29 -6.15 -3.55 -23.09
CA LEU A 29 -5.72 -3.25 -21.73
C LEU A 29 -6.55 -4.02 -20.68
N ALA A 30 -7.86 -4.01 -20.84
CA ALA A 30 -8.78 -4.50 -19.81
C ALA A 30 -10.08 -5.06 -20.40
N VAL A 31 -10.74 -5.88 -19.59
CA VAL A 31 -12.10 -6.37 -19.83
C VAL A 31 -12.99 -5.84 -18.72
N PHE A 32 -14.13 -5.27 -19.11
CA PHE A 32 -15.23 -4.90 -18.22
C PHE A 32 -16.50 -5.67 -18.59
N TYR A 33 -17.31 -5.95 -17.58
CA TYR A 33 -18.68 -6.41 -17.72
C TYR A 33 -19.60 -5.33 -17.13
N GLU A 34 -20.50 -4.81 -17.95
CA GLU A 34 -21.41 -3.71 -17.61
C GLU A 34 -22.82 -4.24 -17.29
N PHE A 35 -23.40 -3.74 -16.20
CA PHE A 35 -24.72 -4.14 -15.71
C PHE A 35 -25.60 -2.93 -15.42
N ASN A 36 -26.81 -2.88 -15.99
CA ASN A 36 -27.79 -1.80 -15.73
C ASN A 36 -28.56 -1.98 -14.41
N LYS A 37 -27.88 -2.49 -13.38
CA LYS A 37 -28.37 -2.69 -12.02
C LYS A 37 -27.17 -2.80 -11.08
N SER A 38 -27.39 -2.52 -9.79
CA SER A 38 -26.40 -2.90 -8.79
C SER A 38 -26.31 -4.42 -8.70
N ILE A 39 -25.08 -4.93 -8.64
CA ILE A 39 -24.76 -6.35 -8.42
C ILE A 39 -23.78 -6.53 -7.26
N GLU A 40 -23.58 -5.48 -6.43
CA GLU A 40 -22.56 -5.44 -5.39
C GLU A 40 -22.58 -6.68 -4.48
N LYS A 41 -23.74 -7.02 -3.92
CA LYS A 41 -23.86 -8.15 -2.99
C LYS A 41 -23.60 -9.49 -3.66
N GLU A 42 -24.10 -9.69 -4.88
CA GLU A 42 -23.85 -10.91 -5.62
C GLU A 42 -22.40 -11.03 -6.08
N TYR A 43 -21.77 -9.90 -6.41
CA TYR A 43 -20.36 -9.82 -6.81
C TYR A 43 -19.41 -10.07 -5.63
N ASP A 44 -19.68 -9.46 -4.48
CA ASP A 44 -18.91 -9.69 -3.24
C ASP A 44 -18.94 -11.18 -2.87
N LYS A 45 -20.13 -11.81 -2.88
CA LYS A 45 -20.27 -13.25 -2.66
C LYS A 45 -19.48 -14.07 -3.70
N PHE A 46 -19.50 -13.65 -4.96
CA PHE A 46 -18.80 -14.33 -6.04
C PHE A 46 -17.30 -14.34 -5.81
N VAL A 47 -16.67 -13.19 -5.55
CA VAL A 47 -15.22 -13.13 -5.33
C VAL A 47 -14.80 -13.73 -3.99
N GLU A 48 -15.65 -13.72 -2.96
CA GLU A 48 -15.32 -14.33 -1.66
C GLU A 48 -15.40 -15.86 -1.65
N LYS A 49 -16.29 -16.43 -2.48
CA LYS A 49 -16.66 -17.85 -2.38
C LYS A 49 -16.55 -18.61 -3.69
N ASP A 50 -17.14 -18.09 -4.75
CA ASP A 50 -17.33 -18.89 -5.98
C ASP A 50 -16.02 -19.07 -6.73
N ILE A 51 -15.17 -18.04 -6.79
CA ILE A 51 -13.88 -18.12 -7.50
C ILE A 51 -12.90 -19.12 -6.86
N LYS A 52 -13.09 -19.49 -5.59
CA LYS A 52 -12.30 -20.55 -4.92
C LYS A 52 -12.47 -21.90 -5.60
N THR A 53 -13.63 -22.14 -6.22
CA THR A 53 -13.91 -23.40 -6.94
C THR A 53 -13.06 -23.56 -8.21
N ILE A 54 -12.44 -22.48 -8.69
CA ILE A 54 -11.51 -22.47 -9.81
C ILE A 54 -10.08 -22.10 -9.38
N GLY A 55 -9.77 -22.25 -8.08
CA GLY A 55 -8.42 -22.08 -7.53
C GLY A 55 -8.00 -20.64 -7.25
N TYR A 56 -8.92 -19.66 -7.34
CA TYR A 56 -8.62 -18.27 -7.00
C TYR A 56 -8.97 -17.94 -5.55
N ASN A 57 -8.09 -17.19 -4.90
CA ASN A 57 -8.25 -16.69 -3.54
C ASN A 57 -8.41 -15.17 -3.52
N LEU A 58 -9.32 -14.68 -2.69
CA LEU A 58 -9.50 -13.26 -2.41
C LEU A 58 -8.51 -12.82 -1.34
N ILE A 59 -7.71 -11.80 -1.64
CA ILE A 59 -6.58 -11.37 -0.83
C ILE A 59 -6.79 -9.91 -0.44
N ASN A 60 -6.94 -9.65 0.86
CA ASN A 60 -7.06 -8.30 1.43
C ASN A 60 -8.09 -7.39 0.69
N PRO A 61 -9.37 -7.80 0.58
CA PRO A 61 -10.38 -7.01 -0.11
C PRO A 61 -10.69 -5.69 0.61
N HIS A 62 -10.99 -4.66 -0.17
CA HIS A 62 -11.41 -3.35 0.30
C HIS A 62 -12.75 -2.98 -0.34
N HIS A 63 -13.83 -3.22 0.39
CA HIS A 63 -15.19 -2.90 -0.05
C HIS A 63 -15.48 -1.41 0.14
N ARG A 64 -16.20 -0.81 -0.80
CA ARG A 64 -16.77 0.55 -0.69
C ARG A 64 -15.78 1.62 -0.27
N VAL A 65 -14.59 1.62 -0.87
CA VAL A 65 -13.49 2.57 -0.60
C VAL A 65 -13.92 4.03 -0.80
N ASN A 66 -14.90 4.27 -1.67
CA ASN A 66 -15.52 5.59 -1.86
C ASN A 66 -16.19 6.15 -0.59
N ASP A 67 -16.71 5.30 0.30
CA ASP A 67 -17.31 5.76 1.57
C ASP A 67 -16.22 6.29 2.52
N GLU A 68 -15.05 5.66 2.53
CA GLU A 68 -13.88 6.13 3.27
C GLU A 68 -13.33 7.44 2.71
N TYR A 69 -13.31 7.58 1.38
CA TYR A 69 -12.96 8.84 0.74
C TYR A 69 -13.93 9.95 1.11
N LYS A 70 -15.25 9.70 1.06
CA LYS A 70 -16.27 10.65 1.47
C LYS A 70 -16.09 11.07 2.93
N THR A 71 -15.86 10.11 3.82
CA THR A 71 -15.61 10.38 5.24
C THR A 71 -14.35 11.21 5.45
N LYS A 72 -13.30 10.94 4.68
CA LYS A 72 -12.01 11.63 4.85
C LYS A 72 -11.97 13.02 4.23
N TYR A 73 -12.53 13.18 3.02
CA TYR A 73 -12.39 14.33 2.13
C TYR A 73 -13.69 15.12 1.91
N GLY A 74 -14.82 14.63 2.41
CA GLY A 74 -16.12 15.34 2.45
C GLY A 74 -17.02 15.11 1.24
N SER A 75 -16.55 14.46 0.18
CA SER A 75 -17.35 14.18 -1.02
C SER A 75 -16.92 12.90 -1.71
N THR A 76 -17.83 12.35 -2.52
CA THR A 76 -17.60 11.25 -3.45
C THR A 76 -18.43 11.50 -4.71
N VAL A 77 -17.94 11.07 -5.86
CA VAL A 77 -18.68 10.98 -7.13
C VAL A 77 -19.11 9.55 -7.45
N LEU A 78 -18.79 8.60 -6.56
CA LEU A 78 -19.06 7.17 -6.71
C LEU A 78 -20.15 6.70 -5.75
N ASP A 79 -21.05 5.88 -6.27
CA ASP A 79 -22.01 5.09 -5.50
C ASP A 79 -21.32 3.85 -4.90
N LEU A 80 -20.39 3.27 -5.66
CA LEU A 80 -19.65 2.07 -5.31
C LEU A 80 -18.22 2.14 -5.88
N LEU A 81 -17.25 1.74 -5.08
CA LEU A 81 -15.89 1.42 -5.49
C LEU A 81 -15.33 0.36 -4.55
N SER A 82 -15.03 -0.83 -5.04
CA SER A 82 -14.33 -1.86 -4.26
C SER A 82 -13.12 -2.39 -5.01
N PHE A 83 -12.06 -2.67 -4.25
CA PHE A 83 -10.88 -3.38 -4.73
C PHE A 83 -10.93 -4.80 -4.17
N MET A 84 -10.93 -5.79 -5.06
CA MET A 84 -11.02 -7.21 -4.75
C MET A 84 -9.78 -7.91 -5.33
N PRO A 85 -8.61 -7.79 -4.70
CA PRO A 85 -7.40 -8.44 -5.20
C PRO A 85 -7.55 -9.96 -5.14
N VAL A 86 -7.23 -10.66 -6.22
CA VAL A 86 -7.28 -12.11 -6.31
C VAL A 86 -6.00 -12.69 -6.90
N ALA A 87 -5.68 -13.92 -6.53
CA ALA A 87 -4.60 -14.70 -7.13
C ALA A 87 -4.98 -16.18 -7.22
N ASN A 88 -4.44 -16.90 -8.19
CA ASN A 88 -4.52 -18.35 -8.26
C ASN A 88 -3.18 -18.91 -7.78
N ASP A 89 -3.05 -19.15 -6.48
CA ASP A 89 -1.75 -19.30 -5.80
C ASP A 89 -0.94 -20.46 -6.36
N ASP A 90 -1.52 -21.66 -6.45
CA ASP A 90 -0.83 -22.85 -6.99
C ASP A 90 -0.28 -22.61 -8.41
N LEU A 91 -1.05 -21.91 -9.25
CA LEU A 91 -0.65 -21.60 -10.62
C LEU A 91 0.45 -20.53 -10.65
N VAL A 92 0.26 -19.39 -9.97
CA VAL A 92 1.22 -18.28 -10.06
C VAL A 92 2.53 -18.58 -9.34
N MET A 93 2.50 -19.27 -8.21
CA MET A 93 3.72 -19.66 -7.47
C MET A 93 4.62 -20.55 -8.32
N SER A 94 4.04 -21.50 -9.05
CA SER A 94 4.79 -22.34 -10.00
C SER A 94 5.48 -21.51 -11.09
N LEU A 95 4.84 -20.43 -11.54
CA LEU A 95 5.38 -19.53 -12.56
C LEU A 95 6.43 -18.55 -12.01
N PHE A 96 6.41 -18.23 -10.71
CA PHE A 96 7.44 -17.40 -10.09
C PHE A 96 8.83 -18.05 -10.15
N ASN A 97 8.89 -19.39 -10.18
CA ASN A 97 10.13 -20.14 -10.39
C ASN A 97 10.72 -19.99 -11.81
N ILE A 98 9.95 -19.43 -12.75
CA ILE A 98 10.39 -19.19 -14.14
C ILE A 98 10.64 -17.70 -14.36
N ASP A 99 9.69 -16.85 -13.97
CA ASP A 99 9.83 -15.39 -14.06
C ASP A 99 9.05 -14.69 -12.93
N PRO A 100 9.71 -14.27 -11.83
CA PRO A 100 9.02 -13.73 -10.66
C PRO A 100 8.38 -12.37 -10.90
N ARG A 101 8.65 -11.71 -12.04
CA ARG A 101 8.11 -10.38 -12.35
C ARG A 101 6.59 -10.37 -12.49
N ILE A 102 5.95 -11.50 -12.78
CA ILE A 102 4.48 -11.62 -12.79
C ILE A 102 3.87 -11.38 -11.40
N ALA A 103 4.66 -11.44 -10.33
CA ALA A 103 4.21 -11.07 -8.98
C ALA A 103 3.81 -9.59 -8.90
N GLY A 104 4.24 -8.74 -9.86
CA GLY A 104 3.76 -7.35 -9.99
C GLY A 104 2.25 -7.22 -10.24
N PHE A 105 1.58 -8.32 -10.60
CA PHE A 105 0.12 -8.42 -10.72
C PHE A 105 -0.42 -9.68 -10.02
N SER A 106 0.29 -10.20 -9.02
CA SER A 106 -0.20 -11.28 -8.16
C SER A 106 -0.16 -10.79 -6.72
N PRO A 107 -1.29 -10.41 -6.11
CA PRO A 107 -2.64 -10.42 -6.68
C PRO A 107 -2.90 -9.31 -7.72
N PHE A 108 -3.92 -9.52 -8.57
CA PHE A 108 -4.51 -8.49 -9.44
C PHE A 108 -5.93 -8.16 -8.99
N ASN A 109 -6.45 -7.00 -9.36
CA ASN A 109 -7.77 -6.58 -8.90
C ASN A 109 -8.92 -6.99 -9.82
N MET A 110 -9.94 -7.56 -9.19
CA MET A 110 -11.30 -7.72 -9.71
C MET A 110 -12.13 -6.48 -9.32
N LEU A 111 -11.89 -5.36 -9.99
CA LEU A 111 -12.50 -4.06 -9.70
C LEU A 111 -14.03 -4.13 -9.83
N ILE A 112 -14.75 -3.48 -8.91
CA ILE A 112 -16.15 -3.10 -9.10
C ILE A 112 -16.34 -1.61 -8.79
N TYR A 113 -17.03 -0.89 -9.66
CA TYR A 113 -17.41 0.49 -9.39
C TYR A 113 -18.75 0.88 -10.04
N LYS A 114 -19.32 1.97 -9.53
CA LYS A 114 -20.48 2.65 -10.11
C LYS A 114 -20.45 4.13 -9.70
N LYS A 115 -20.63 5.03 -10.66
CA LYS A 115 -20.76 6.47 -10.41
C LYS A 115 -22.15 6.82 -9.88
N LEU A 116 -22.26 7.93 -9.14
CA LEU A 116 -23.54 8.42 -8.61
C LEU A 116 -24.53 8.83 -9.70
N ASP A 117 -24.02 9.32 -10.84
CA ASP A 117 -24.82 9.83 -11.97
C ASP A 117 -25.11 8.77 -13.04
N GLU A 118 -24.72 7.51 -12.81
CA GLU A 118 -24.98 6.40 -13.73
C GLU A 118 -25.78 5.26 -13.08
N LYS A 119 -26.50 4.50 -13.90
CA LYS A 119 -27.18 3.26 -13.46
C LYS A 119 -26.32 2.02 -13.63
N THR A 120 -25.21 2.15 -14.36
CA THR A 120 -24.36 1.04 -14.78
C THR A 120 -23.33 0.71 -13.71
N THR A 121 -23.34 -0.53 -13.24
CA THR A 121 -22.24 -1.11 -12.46
C THR A 121 -21.23 -1.72 -13.42
N HIS A 122 -19.96 -1.43 -13.17
CA HIS A 122 -18.83 -1.91 -13.95
C HIS A 122 -18.02 -2.88 -13.09
N VAL A 123 -17.75 -4.08 -13.60
CA VAL A 123 -16.79 -5.00 -12.98
C VAL A 123 -15.73 -5.42 -13.98
N GLY A 124 -14.46 -5.53 -13.59
CA GLY A 124 -13.43 -5.83 -14.56
C GLY A 124 -12.04 -6.04 -13.97
N HIS A 125 -11.13 -6.47 -14.83
CA HIS A 125 -9.71 -6.64 -14.54
C HIS A 125 -8.86 -6.29 -15.77
N LEU A 126 -7.56 -6.05 -15.55
CA LEU A 126 -6.61 -5.95 -16.66
C LEU A 126 -6.53 -7.29 -17.41
N THR A 127 -6.26 -7.27 -18.70
CA THR A 127 -6.01 -8.51 -19.43
C THR A 127 -4.68 -9.12 -18.97
N PRO A 128 -4.54 -10.46 -18.94
CA PRO A 128 -3.27 -11.08 -18.60
C PRO A 128 -2.15 -10.67 -19.57
N GLU A 129 -2.46 -10.46 -20.84
CA GLU A 129 -1.50 -9.96 -21.82
C GLU A 129 -0.99 -8.56 -21.46
N ALA A 130 -1.88 -7.65 -21.04
CA ALA A 130 -1.49 -6.32 -20.57
C ALA A 130 -0.56 -6.39 -19.37
N MET A 131 -0.87 -7.25 -18.39
CA MET A 131 -0.04 -7.47 -17.21
C MET A 131 1.36 -7.99 -17.59
N LEU A 132 1.43 -8.95 -18.51
CA LEU A 132 2.68 -9.53 -19.00
C LEU A 132 3.52 -8.52 -19.78
N ASP A 133 2.89 -7.66 -20.57
CA ASP A 133 3.57 -6.62 -21.34
C ASP A 133 4.10 -5.51 -20.42
N ILE A 134 3.32 -5.10 -19.42
CA ILE A 134 3.78 -4.13 -18.40
C ILE A 134 4.96 -4.69 -17.61
N THR A 135 4.91 -5.96 -17.20
CA THR A 135 6.02 -6.58 -16.45
C THR A 135 7.23 -6.89 -17.34
N GLY A 136 7.06 -6.91 -18.67
CA GLY A 136 8.13 -7.24 -19.62
C GLY A 136 8.46 -8.74 -19.64
N VAL A 137 7.48 -9.58 -19.33
CA VAL A 137 7.63 -11.04 -19.32
C VAL A 137 7.44 -11.58 -20.73
N THR A 138 8.51 -12.16 -21.26
CA THR A 138 8.57 -12.71 -22.63
C THR A 138 8.70 -14.23 -22.67
N ASN A 139 8.89 -14.88 -21.52
CA ASN A 139 8.98 -16.34 -21.46
C ASN A 139 7.66 -16.97 -21.94
N LYS A 140 7.75 -17.79 -22.99
CA LYS A 140 6.58 -18.38 -23.66
C LYS A 140 5.70 -19.20 -22.72
N GLU A 141 6.30 -20.05 -21.89
CA GLU A 141 5.57 -20.91 -20.96
C GLU A 141 4.82 -20.08 -19.91
N VAL A 142 5.48 -19.06 -19.34
CA VAL A 142 4.84 -18.16 -18.38
C VAL A 142 3.66 -17.43 -19.02
N ARG A 143 3.85 -16.87 -20.22
CA ARG A 143 2.78 -16.17 -20.93
C ARG A 143 1.58 -17.09 -21.20
N GLU A 144 1.82 -18.27 -21.77
CA GLU A 144 0.76 -19.22 -22.10
C GLU A 144 -0.03 -19.66 -20.87
N LYS A 145 0.64 -20.07 -19.79
CA LYS A 145 -0.01 -20.53 -18.56
C LYS A 145 -0.72 -19.40 -17.81
N PHE A 146 -0.10 -18.22 -17.72
CA PHE A 146 -0.70 -17.07 -17.05
C PHE A 146 -1.94 -16.58 -17.79
N ILE A 147 -1.90 -16.46 -19.12
CA ILE A 147 -3.08 -16.08 -19.93
C ILE A 147 -4.20 -17.11 -19.79
N ALA A 148 -3.88 -18.40 -19.88
CA ALA A 148 -4.87 -19.47 -19.76
C ALA A 148 -5.59 -19.46 -18.40
N SER A 149 -4.93 -18.99 -17.33
CA SER A 149 -5.51 -18.96 -15.98
C SER A 149 -6.76 -18.09 -15.87
N PHE A 150 -6.87 -17.03 -16.68
CA PHE A 150 -7.98 -16.07 -16.61
C PHE A 150 -9.26 -16.59 -17.28
N LYS A 151 -9.15 -17.54 -18.20
CA LYS A 151 -10.32 -18.04 -18.95
C LYS A 151 -11.42 -18.63 -18.04
N PRO A 152 -11.12 -19.52 -17.08
CA PRO A 152 -12.13 -20.00 -16.12
C PRO A 152 -12.80 -18.88 -15.32
N LEU A 153 -12.05 -17.83 -14.98
CA LEU A 153 -12.57 -16.67 -14.24
C LEU A 153 -13.55 -15.87 -15.08
N ASP A 154 -13.15 -15.52 -16.31
CA ASP A 154 -13.99 -14.81 -17.30
C ASP A 154 -15.27 -15.60 -17.61
N ASP A 155 -15.15 -16.89 -17.92
CA ASP A 155 -16.28 -17.77 -18.22
C ASP A 155 -17.27 -17.82 -17.04
N MET A 156 -16.76 -17.79 -15.80
CA MET A 156 -17.61 -17.81 -14.60
C MET A 156 -18.33 -16.48 -14.39
N VAL A 157 -17.68 -15.34 -14.63
CA VAL A 157 -18.33 -14.01 -14.58
C VAL A 157 -19.46 -13.94 -15.62
N GLU A 158 -19.16 -14.32 -16.87
CA GLU A 158 -20.13 -14.32 -17.97
C GLU A 158 -21.33 -15.22 -17.67
N LYS A 159 -21.07 -16.45 -17.19
CA LYS A 159 -22.13 -17.41 -16.85
C LYS A 159 -23.01 -16.93 -15.69
N LYS A 160 -22.42 -16.33 -14.66
CA LYS A 160 -23.13 -15.99 -13.42
C LYS A 160 -23.93 -14.70 -13.54
N PHE A 161 -23.34 -13.68 -14.14
CA PHE A 161 -23.92 -12.34 -14.14
C PHE A 161 -24.48 -11.94 -15.51
N GLY A 162 -23.99 -12.54 -16.59
CA GLY A 162 -24.21 -12.03 -17.95
C GLY A 162 -23.57 -10.66 -18.12
N GLY A 163 -24.34 -9.71 -18.67
CA GLY A 163 -23.89 -8.33 -18.86
C GLY A 163 -23.22 -8.11 -20.22
N LYS A 164 -22.95 -6.83 -20.52
CA LYS A 164 -22.28 -6.46 -21.76
C LYS A 164 -20.77 -6.48 -21.53
N LYS A 165 -20.07 -7.40 -22.19
CA LYS A 165 -18.61 -7.43 -22.22
C LYS A 165 -18.09 -6.26 -23.06
N VAL A 166 -17.21 -5.47 -22.48
CA VAL A 166 -16.53 -4.33 -23.10
C VAL A 166 -15.04 -4.52 -22.94
N THR A 167 -14.31 -4.26 -24.02
CA THR A 167 -12.85 -4.31 -24.01
C THR A 167 -12.30 -2.90 -24.13
N ILE A 168 -11.34 -2.58 -23.26
CA ILE A 168 -10.65 -1.28 -23.27
C ILE A 168 -9.32 -1.49 -24.01
N PRO A 169 -9.07 -0.78 -25.13
CA PRO A 169 -7.80 -0.87 -25.83
C PRO A 169 -6.67 -0.15 -25.08
N PHE A 170 -5.43 -0.52 -25.35
CA PHE A 170 -4.28 0.30 -24.94
C PHE A 170 -4.29 1.63 -25.66
N ALA A 171 -4.28 2.74 -24.93
CA ALA A 171 -4.02 4.04 -25.55
C ALA A 171 -2.55 4.20 -25.91
N LYS A 172 -1.65 3.87 -24.96
CA LYS A 172 -0.21 3.94 -25.12
C LYS A 172 0.49 3.01 -24.12
N THR A 173 1.56 2.36 -24.54
CA THR A 173 2.44 1.60 -23.65
C THR A 173 3.65 2.49 -23.29
N PRO A 174 3.91 2.77 -22.00
CA PRO A 174 5.14 3.45 -21.58
C PRO A 174 6.37 2.65 -22.01
N LYS A 175 7.49 3.34 -22.25
CA LYS A 175 8.79 2.66 -22.46
C LYS A 175 9.36 2.08 -21.16
N ASP A 176 9.01 2.70 -20.04
CA ASP A 176 9.57 2.40 -18.73
C ASP A 176 8.41 2.07 -17.78
N THR A 177 8.13 0.78 -17.68
CA THR A 177 6.90 0.25 -17.08
C THR A 177 7.10 -0.27 -15.66
N MET A 178 8.34 -0.55 -15.25
CA MET A 178 8.65 -1.21 -13.97
C MET A 178 9.68 -0.42 -13.17
N LEU A 179 9.54 -0.48 -11.85
CA LEU A 179 10.60 -0.22 -10.88
C LEU A 179 11.20 -1.55 -10.47
N ASN A 180 12.53 -1.65 -10.45
CA ASN A 180 13.24 -2.81 -9.94
C ASN A 180 14.43 -2.36 -9.10
N PHE A 181 14.59 -2.99 -7.94
CA PHE A 181 15.62 -2.66 -6.96
C PHE A 181 16.23 -3.93 -6.36
N GLU A 182 17.52 -3.86 -6.05
CA GLU A 182 18.23 -4.86 -5.25
C GLU A 182 18.67 -4.24 -3.92
N TYR A 183 18.59 -5.01 -2.84
CA TYR A 183 19.12 -4.68 -1.52
C TYR A 183 20.05 -5.80 -1.08
N GLU A 184 21.32 -5.47 -0.87
CA GLU A 184 22.33 -6.40 -0.36
C GLU A 184 22.38 -6.30 1.16
N PHE A 185 22.36 -7.45 1.84
CA PHE A 185 22.33 -7.52 3.30
C PHE A 185 23.29 -8.59 3.82
N ASP A 186 23.77 -8.40 5.05
CA ASP A 186 24.53 -9.45 5.74
C ASP A 186 23.56 -10.53 6.20
N ARG A 187 23.71 -11.73 5.65
CA ARG A 187 22.78 -12.82 5.90
C ARG A 187 22.92 -13.35 7.33
N PRO A 188 21.86 -13.30 8.15
CA PRO A 188 21.88 -13.90 9.46
C PRO A 188 21.79 -15.43 9.37
N ASP A 189 22.10 -16.11 10.47
CA ASP A 189 21.86 -17.55 10.62
C ASP A 189 20.34 -17.86 10.62
N ASP A 190 19.55 -16.94 11.19
CA ASP A 190 18.09 -17.00 11.23
C ASP A 190 17.50 -15.86 10.39
N MET A 191 16.79 -16.23 9.32
CA MET A 191 16.19 -15.26 8.40
C MET A 191 14.99 -14.54 9.02
N ASP A 192 14.34 -15.09 10.05
CA ASP A 192 13.14 -14.52 10.65
C ASP A 192 13.44 -13.17 11.32
N ASP A 193 14.56 -13.10 12.07
CA ASP A 193 15.03 -11.85 12.68
C ASP A 193 15.27 -10.75 11.64
N PHE A 194 15.84 -11.12 10.47
CA PHE A 194 16.02 -10.18 9.36
C PHE A 194 14.70 -9.75 8.75
N VAL A 195 13.76 -10.68 8.55
CA VAL A 195 12.43 -10.37 7.99
C VAL A 195 11.71 -9.36 8.87
N ASP A 196 11.63 -9.61 10.17
CA ASP A 196 10.93 -8.72 11.12
C ASP A 196 11.55 -7.31 11.14
N GLU A 197 12.87 -7.22 11.22
CA GLU A 197 13.58 -5.93 11.22
C GLU A 197 13.43 -5.20 9.88
N PHE A 198 13.59 -5.92 8.77
CA PHE A 198 13.45 -5.38 7.42
C PHE A 198 12.04 -4.85 7.20
N GLN A 199 11.00 -5.67 7.41
CA GLN A 199 9.62 -5.29 7.18
C GLN A 199 9.25 -4.06 8.01
N ASN A 200 9.55 -4.06 9.31
CA ASN A 200 9.26 -2.92 10.17
C ASN A 200 9.95 -1.63 9.67
N LYS A 201 11.23 -1.68 9.32
CA LYS A 201 11.93 -0.49 8.79
C LYS A 201 11.36 -0.05 7.44
N PHE A 202 11.11 -1.02 6.56
CA PHE A 202 10.63 -0.80 5.20
C PHE A 202 9.26 -0.15 5.19
N GLU A 203 8.30 -0.73 5.91
CA GLU A 203 6.95 -0.19 6.04
C GLU A 203 6.96 1.20 6.67
N ASN A 204 7.77 1.44 7.70
CA ASN A 204 7.91 2.75 8.32
C ASN A 204 8.46 3.81 7.33
N ALA A 205 9.37 3.44 6.42
CA ALA A 205 9.88 4.36 5.40
C ALA A 205 8.75 4.90 4.50
N PHE A 206 7.83 4.02 4.10
CA PHE A 206 6.65 4.38 3.32
C PHE A 206 5.61 5.14 4.16
N ILE A 207 5.31 4.68 5.38
CA ILE A 207 4.33 5.33 6.28
C ILE A 207 4.75 6.78 6.61
N ASN A 208 6.04 7.03 6.81
CA ASN A 208 6.57 8.38 7.05
C ASN A 208 6.36 9.33 5.87
N LYS A 209 6.15 8.79 4.66
CA LYS A 209 5.80 9.52 3.44
C LYS A 209 4.31 9.46 3.10
N LYS A 210 3.46 9.08 4.08
CA LYS A 210 1.99 9.02 3.99
C LYS A 210 1.43 7.93 3.09
N TYR A 211 2.26 6.97 2.70
CA TYR A 211 1.75 5.71 2.16
C TYR A 211 1.20 4.86 3.28
N LEU A 212 0.44 3.85 2.92
CA LEU A 212 0.07 2.76 3.80
C LEU A 212 0.19 1.44 3.07
N ILE A 213 0.42 0.40 3.86
CA ILE A 213 0.37 -0.99 3.42
C ILE A 213 -1.09 -1.41 3.51
N ALA A 214 -1.79 -1.40 2.37
CA ALA A 214 -3.21 -1.73 2.29
C ALA A 214 -3.44 -3.25 2.41
N GLY A 215 -2.42 -4.02 2.05
CA GLY A 215 -2.41 -5.46 2.13
C GLY A 215 -0.99 -6.01 2.10
N PHE A 216 -0.84 -7.19 2.68
CA PHE A 216 0.37 -7.99 2.67
C PHE A 216 -0.04 -9.43 2.36
N TYR A 217 0.71 -10.08 1.48
CA TYR A 217 0.45 -11.46 1.10
C TYR A 217 1.76 -12.22 0.93
N ASN A 218 2.01 -13.15 1.84
CA ASN A 218 3.17 -14.03 1.80
C ASN A 218 2.79 -15.31 1.05
N PHE A 219 3.41 -15.54 -0.09
CA PHE A 219 3.12 -16.73 -0.91
C PHE A 219 3.66 -18.00 -0.26
N MET A 220 4.70 -17.88 0.57
CA MET A 220 5.27 -19.01 1.32
C MET A 220 4.29 -19.55 2.38
N ASP A 221 3.41 -18.70 2.93
CA ASP A 221 2.45 -19.06 3.99
C ASP A 221 1.20 -19.78 3.46
N THR A 222 1.14 -20.10 2.17
CA THR A 222 0.06 -20.90 1.57
C THR A 222 0.28 -22.39 1.84
N ASP A 223 -0.78 -23.20 1.78
CA ASP A 223 -0.74 -24.63 2.11
C ASP A 223 0.39 -25.40 1.38
N ASN A 224 0.73 -25.01 0.15
CA ASN A 224 1.78 -25.62 -0.67
C ASN A 224 2.97 -24.66 -0.92
N GLY A 225 2.99 -23.49 -0.28
CA GLY A 225 3.89 -22.39 -0.59
C GLY A 225 5.36 -22.76 -0.42
N GLU A 226 5.72 -23.28 0.75
CA GLU A 226 7.10 -23.71 1.06
C GLU A 226 7.62 -24.79 0.09
N ASP A 227 6.76 -25.72 -0.35
CA ASP A 227 7.14 -26.78 -1.26
C ASP A 227 7.33 -26.28 -2.70
N ILE A 228 6.41 -25.45 -3.19
CA ILE A 228 6.45 -24.90 -4.56
C ILE A 228 7.58 -23.86 -4.68
N LEU A 229 7.80 -23.05 -3.65
CA LEU A 229 8.78 -21.96 -3.61
C LEU A 229 10.04 -22.32 -2.79
N LYS A 230 10.38 -23.61 -2.67
CA LYS A 230 11.51 -24.14 -1.89
C LYS A 230 12.89 -23.51 -2.17
N ASP A 231 13.05 -22.85 -3.33
CA ASP A 231 14.26 -22.15 -3.75
C ASP A 231 14.31 -20.69 -3.29
N TYR A 232 13.32 -20.25 -2.51
CA TYR A 232 13.22 -18.94 -1.87
C TYR A 232 13.23 -19.08 -0.36
N ASP A 233 13.87 -18.12 0.31
CA ASP A 233 13.70 -17.92 1.76
C ASP A 233 12.54 -16.97 2.05
N ILE A 234 12.26 -16.06 1.11
CA ILE A 234 11.26 -15.01 1.23
C ILE A 234 10.56 -14.87 -0.13
N PHE A 235 9.24 -14.82 -0.14
CA PHE A 235 8.46 -14.39 -1.30
C PHE A 235 7.10 -13.82 -0.89
N TRP A 236 6.95 -12.50 -0.94
CA TRP A 236 5.68 -11.83 -0.61
C TRP A 236 5.37 -10.65 -1.52
N ALA A 237 4.15 -10.15 -1.42
CA ALA A 237 3.66 -8.96 -2.09
C ALA A 237 3.04 -7.97 -1.11
N TYR A 238 3.44 -6.71 -1.24
CA TYR A 238 2.81 -5.56 -0.59
C TYR A 238 1.80 -4.90 -1.54
N SER A 239 0.65 -4.54 -1.02
CA SER A 239 -0.30 -3.64 -1.68
C SER A 239 -0.08 -2.22 -1.17
N LEU A 240 0.69 -1.43 -1.92
CA LEU A 240 1.01 -0.06 -1.52
C LEU A 240 -0.13 0.89 -1.90
N CYS A 241 -0.54 1.77 -0.98
CA CYS A 241 -1.59 2.76 -1.24
C CYS A 241 -1.18 4.16 -0.75
N HIS A 242 -1.57 5.19 -1.51
CA HIS A 242 -1.47 6.58 -1.11
C HIS A 242 -2.84 7.26 -1.25
N PHE A 243 -3.50 7.56 -0.13
CA PHE A 243 -4.90 8.02 -0.12
C PHE A 243 -5.15 9.28 -0.94
N GLY A 244 -4.21 10.23 -0.95
CA GLY A 244 -4.35 11.45 -1.76
C GLY A 244 -4.31 11.17 -3.26
N TYR A 245 -3.49 10.22 -3.68
CA TYR A 245 -3.45 9.75 -5.07
C TYR A 245 -4.72 8.98 -5.39
N SER A 246 -5.09 8.04 -4.55
CA SER A 246 -6.25 7.16 -4.71
C SER A 246 -7.55 7.96 -4.87
N TYR A 247 -7.82 8.89 -3.95
CA TYR A 247 -8.97 9.78 -4.03
C TYR A 247 -8.92 10.69 -5.27
N GLY A 248 -7.77 11.32 -5.54
CA GLY A 248 -7.61 12.20 -6.70
C GLY A 248 -7.78 11.48 -8.04
N MET A 249 -7.33 10.23 -8.12
CA MET A 249 -7.41 9.41 -9.32
C MET A 249 -8.82 8.85 -9.53
N PHE A 250 -9.46 8.31 -8.48
CA PHE A 250 -10.67 7.48 -8.60
C PHE A 250 -11.98 8.21 -8.28
N ASP A 251 -11.98 9.18 -7.35
CA ASP A 251 -13.23 9.64 -6.72
C ASP A 251 -13.34 11.17 -6.56
N THR A 252 -12.93 11.90 -7.60
CA THR A 252 -13.11 13.35 -7.74
C THR A 252 -13.81 13.69 -9.05
N LYS A 253 -14.21 14.94 -9.25
CA LYS A 253 -14.81 15.36 -10.54
C LYS A 253 -13.84 15.04 -11.70
N GLY A 254 -14.34 14.35 -12.72
CA GLY A 254 -13.54 13.90 -13.87
C GLY A 254 -12.60 12.73 -13.56
N ALA A 255 -12.80 12.03 -12.45
CA ALA A 255 -11.96 10.91 -12.04
C ALA A 255 -12.14 9.68 -12.92
N ARG A 256 -11.12 8.83 -12.85
CA ARG A 256 -10.95 7.60 -13.61
C ARG A 256 -11.11 6.44 -12.65
N ALA A 257 -12.34 6.13 -12.26
CA ALA A 257 -12.62 4.95 -11.41
C ALA A 257 -12.11 3.65 -12.07
N ASP A 258 -12.11 3.60 -13.41
CA ASP A 258 -11.51 2.55 -14.23
C ASP A 258 -9.99 2.40 -14.02
N ALA A 259 -9.28 3.44 -13.57
CA ALA A 259 -7.89 3.31 -13.16
C ALA A 259 -7.70 2.42 -11.91
N GLY A 260 -8.77 2.10 -11.18
CA GLY A 260 -8.76 1.11 -10.11
C GLY A 260 -8.37 -0.30 -10.55
N LEU A 261 -8.36 -0.58 -11.86
CA LEU A 261 -7.88 -1.86 -12.43
C LEU A 261 -6.40 -2.15 -12.09
N PHE A 262 -5.62 -1.09 -11.87
CA PHE A 262 -4.21 -1.16 -11.48
C PHE A 262 -3.98 -1.19 -9.97
N ALA A 263 -5.05 -1.12 -9.17
CA ALA A 263 -4.97 -1.47 -7.76
C ALA A 263 -4.90 -3.01 -7.64
N PRO A 264 -4.46 -3.56 -6.50
CA PRO A 264 -3.55 -2.87 -5.60
C PRO A 264 -2.25 -2.51 -6.34
N CYS A 265 -1.56 -1.45 -5.90
CA CYS A 265 -0.24 -1.15 -6.46
C CYS A 265 0.76 -2.15 -5.86
N THR A 266 0.90 -3.30 -6.52
CA THR A 266 1.62 -4.45 -6.00
C THR A 266 3.13 -4.26 -6.11
N MET A 267 3.80 -4.36 -4.96
CA MET A 267 5.25 -4.41 -4.85
C MET A 267 5.66 -5.77 -4.33
N TYR A 268 6.25 -6.60 -5.19
CA TYR A 268 6.72 -7.93 -4.80
C TYR A 268 8.14 -7.85 -4.25
N VAL A 269 8.43 -8.76 -3.32
CA VAL A 269 9.72 -8.89 -2.65
C VAL A 269 10.08 -10.37 -2.59
N PHE A 270 11.32 -10.71 -2.93
CA PHE A 270 11.82 -12.07 -2.72
C PHE A 270 13.31 -12.12 -2.38
N VAL A 271 13.71 -13.20 -1.71
CA VAL A 271 15.11 -13.59 -1.49
C VAL A 271 15.25 -15.05 -1.91
N ARG A 272 16.19 -15.33 -2.82
CA ARG A 272 16.53 -16.71 -3.18
C ARG A 272 17.33 -17.38 -2.07
N LYS A 273 17.13 -18.69 -1.91
CA LYS A 273 17.86 -19.50 -0.94
C LYS A 273 19.37 -19.36 -1.10
N GLY A 274 20.05 -19.03 0.00
CA GLY A 274 21.50 -18.82 0.03
C GLY A 274 21.98 -17.52 -0.63
N SER A 275 21.07 -16.63 -1.04
CA SER A 275 21.40 -15.29 -1.53
C SER A 275 21.46 -14.27 -0.39
N ASN A 276 22.35 -13.30 -0.53
CA ASN A 276 22.44 -12.11 0.33
C ASN A 276 21.76 -10.90 -0.32
N LYS A 277 20.88 -11.16 -1.29
CA LYS A 277 20.20 -10.15 -2.08
C LYS A 277 18.70 -10.31 -1.99
N LEU A 278 18.04 -9.24 -1.57
CA LEU A 278 16.61 -9.03 -1.65
C LEU A 278 16.29 -8.27 -2.94
N VAL A 279 15.30 -8.78 -3.68
CA VAL A 279 14.85 -8.20 -4.95
C VAL A 279 13.45 -7.63 -4.76
N ILE A 280 13.25 -6.40 -5.23
CA ILE A 280 11.95 -5.73 -5.27
C ILE A 280 11.58 -5.38 -6.70
N GLY A 281 10.32 -5.57 -7.07
CA GLY A 281 9.76 -4.99 -8.28
C GLY A 281 8.33 -4.51 -8.12
N MET A 282 7.95 -3.52 -8.92
CA MET A 282 6.63 -2.89 -8.90
C MET A 282 6.29 -2.23 -10.25
N PRO A 283 5.07 -2.40 -10.80
CA PRO A 283 4.60 -1.60 -11.92
C PRO A 283 4.54 -0.11 -11.58
N LYS A 284 5.07 0.74 -12.48
CA LYS A 284 5.01 2.21 -12.34
C LYS A 284 3.59 2.74 -12.52
N LEU A 285 3.30 3.88 -11.91
CA LEU A 285 2.01 4.56 -12.06
C LEU A 285 1.85 5.20 -13.44
N VAL A 286 2.95 5.48 -14.15
CA VAL A 286 2.91 5.89 -15.56
C VAL A 286 2.14 4.90 -16.45
N ASN A 287 2.10 3.60 -16.09
CA ASN A 287 1.27 2.62 -16.80
C ASN A 287 -0.21 2.98 -16.71
N VAL A 288 -0.68 3.44 -15.55
CA VAL A 288 -2.07 3.89 -15.36
C VAL A 288 -2.36 5.09 -16.27
N MET A 289 -1.45 6.06 -16.27
CA MET A 289 -1.60 7.31 -17.01
C MET A 289 -1.61 7.10 -18.53
N ASP A 290 -0.58 6.44 -19.06
CA ASP A 290 -0.41 6.28 -20.50
C ASP A 290 -1.43 5.29 -21.09
N SER A 291 -1.70 4.17 -20.41
CA SER A 291 -2.59 3.13 -20.95
C SER A 291 -4.05 3.59 -21.03
N LEU A 292 -4.48 4.44 -20.10
CA LEU A 292 -5.84 5.00 -20.04
C LEU A 292 -5.95 6.41 -20.64
N ASN A 293 -4.88 6.94 -21.22
CA ASN A 293 -4.79 8.29 -21.77
C ASN A 293 -5.24 9.38 -20.78
N ILE A 294 -4.73 9.33 -19.56
CA ILE A 294 -5.06 10.31 -18.51
C ILE A 294 -4.21 11.57 -18.73
N THR A 295 -4.84 12.63 -19.24
CA THR A 295 -4.17 13.90 -19.55
C THR A 295 -4.52 15.03 -18.59
N ASP A 296 -5.40 14.80 -17.60
CA ASP A 296 -5.78 15.80 -16.61
C ASP A 296 -4.54 16.23 -15.78
N PRO A 297 -4.16 17.52 -15.75
CA PRO A 297 -2.92 17.96 -15.13
C PRO A 297 -2.79 17.61 -13.65
N LYS A 298 -3.91 17.58 -12.91
CA LYS A 298 -3.88 17.24 -11.48
C LYS A 298 -3.55 15.77 -11.27
N ARG A 299 -4.09 14.88 -12.11
CA ARG A 299 -3.83 13.44 -12.06
C ARG A 299 -2.44 13.08 -12.58
N VAL A 300 -2.00 13.75 -13.65
CA VAL A 300 -0.63 13.61 -14.17
C VAL A 300 0.38 14.01 -13.10
N ALA A 301 0.19 15.15 -12.44
CA ALA A 301 1.09 15.59 -11.36
C ALA A 301 1.16 14.60 -10.19
N LEU A 302 0.03 13.96 -9.83
CA LEU A 302 0.01 12.92 -8.80
C LEU A 302 0.82 11.69 -9.22
N VAL A 303 0.68 11.23 -10.46
CA VAL A 303 1.47 10.10 -11.01
C VAL A 303 2.95 10.44 -11.02
N GLU A 304 3.33 11.59 -11.59
CA GLU A 304 4.73 12.03 -11.67
C GLU A 304 5.38 12.21 -10.29
N GLN A 305 4.62 12.70 -9.31
CA GLN A 305 5.11 12.84 -7.94
C GLN A 305 5.45 11.46 -7.35
N LEU A 306 4.52 10.51 -7.41
CA LEU A 306 4.71 9.21 -6.77
C LEU A 306 5.73 8.33 -7.52
N ASP A 307 5.78 8.40 -8.85
CA ASP A 307 6.80 7.69 -9.64
C ASP A 307 8.22 8.24 -9.42
N LYS A 308 8.36 9.44 -8.84
CA LYS A 308 9.65 9.96 -8.33
C LYS A 308 9.89 9.60 -6.86
N GLU A 309 8.82 9.66 -6.05
CA GLU A 309 8.93 9.49 -4.60
C GLU A 309 9.19 8.04 -4.18
N ILE A 310 8.49 7.06 -4.77
CA ILE A 310 8.69 5.62 -4.44
C ILE A 310 10.15 5.21 -4.69
N PRO A 311 10.76 5.47 -5.86
CA PRO A 311 12.18 5.18 -6.09
C PRO A 311 13.11 5.89 -5.12
N GLN A 312 12.79 7.14 -4.74
CA GLN A 312 13.58 7.89 -3.78
C GLN A 312 13.53 7.24 -2.39
N ILE A 313 12.36 6.78 -1.93
CA ILE A 313 12.22 6.05 -0.66
C ILE A 313 13.08 4.79 -0.67
N LEU A 314 13.01 4.00 -1.73
CA LEU A 314 13.80 2.75 -1.87
C LEU A 314 15.31 3.06 -1.91
N THR A 315 15.71 4.12 -2.61
CA THR A 315 17.12 4.56 -2.65
C THR A 315 17.60 5.04 -1.28
N ASP A 316 16.79 5.83 -0.57
CA ASP A 316 17.08 6.33 0.78
C ASP A 316 17.15 5.19 1.81
N PHE A 317 16.41 4.11 1.57
CA PHE A 317 16.48 2.88 2.35
C PHE A 317 17.80 2.11 2.15
N GLY A 318 18.56 2.44 1.11
CA GLY A 318 19.83 1.78 0.77
C GLY A 318 19.74 0.80 -0.40
N MET A 319 18.63 0.78 -1.14
CA MET A 319 18.47 -0.08 -2.30
C MET A 319 19.08 0.53 -3.57
N VAL A 320 19.43 -0.33 -4.51
CA VAL A 320 20.03 0.06 -5.80
C VAL A 320 19.06 -0.24 -6.93
N ALA A 321 18.72 0.77 -7.72
CA ALA A 321 17.88 0.61 -8.91
C ALA A 321 18.60 -0.24 -9.98
N VAL A 322 17.86 -1.14 -10.63
CA VAL A 322 18.39 -2.05 -11.66
C VAL A 322 17.47 -2.16 -12.88
N GLU A 323 18.01 -2.66 -13.99
CA GLU A 323 17.25 -2.91 -15.22
C GLU A 323 16.10 -3.93 -15.02
N ASN A 324 15.00 -3.75 -15.78
CA ASN A 324 13.90 -4.73 -15.81
C ASN A 324 14.25 -5.94 -16.69
N VAL A 325 14.96 -6.90 -16.11
CA VAL A 325 15.24 -8.20 -16.72
C VAL A 325 14.74 -9.33 -15.81
N ASN A 326 14.60 -10.55 -16.34
CA ASN A 326 14.28 -11.69 -15.50
C ASN A 326 15.48 -11.98 -14.57
N PRO A 327 15.34 -11.80 -13.25
CA PRO A 327 16.45 -11.90 -12.30
C PRO A 327 16.91 -13.33 -12.04
N LEU A 328 16.17 -14.35 -12.51
CA LEU A 328 16.56 -15.75 -12.40
C LEU A 328 17.49 -16.20 -13.52
N THR A 329 17.45 -15.52 -14.67
CA THR A 329 18.20 -15.90 -15.89
C THR A 329 19.24 -14.86 -16.31
N GLN A 330 19.14 -13.64 -15.80
CA GLN A 330 20.03 -12.53 -16.15
C GLN A 330 20.43 -11.78 -14.88
N THR A 331 21.66 -11.25 -14.88
CA THR A 331 22.09 -10.31 -13.84
C THR A 331 21.67 -8.89 -14.23
N PRO A 332 20.75 -8.25 -13.50
CA PRO A 332 20.32 -6.89 -13.78
C PRO A 332 21.49 -5.91 -13.69
N LYS A 333 21.62 -4.99 -14.66
CA LYS A 333 22.61 -3.92 -14.55
C LYS A 333 22.09 -2.81 -13.62
N LYS A 334 22.99 -2.25 -12.82
CA LYS A 334 22.70 -1.09 -11.97
C LYS A 334 22.37 0.12 -12.85
N LEU A 335 21.25 0.77 -12.57
CA LEU A 335 20.86 2.01 -13.22
C LEU A 335 21.51 3.18 -12.49
N LEU A 336 22.12 4.10 -13.26
CA LEU A 336 22.67 5.32 -12.71
C LEU A 336 21.54 6.26 -12.28
N VAL A 337 21.22 6.28 -10.99
CA VAL A 337 20.31 7.26 -10.42
C VAL A 337 21.04 8.61 -10.45
N LYS A 338 20.62 9.52 -11.33
CA LYS A 338 21.05 10.92 -11.25
C LYS A 338 20.52 11.49 -9.94
N LYS A 339 21.39 11.64 -8.94
CA LYS A 339 21.10 12.45 -7.74
C LYS A 339 20.90 13.89 -8.18
N GLU A 340 19.66 14.30 -8.40
CA GLU A 340 19.34 15.73 -8.45
C GLU A 340 19.66 16.32 -7.08
N HIS A 341 20.61 17.26 -7.06
CA HIS A 341 20.95 18.01 -5.87
C HIS A 341 19.70 18.73 -5.37
N GLN A 342 19.22 18.37 -4.18
CA GLN A 342 18.36 19.27 -3.44
C GLN A 342 19.10 20.61 -3.27
N PRO A 343 18.48 21.76 -3.58
CA PRO A 343 19.05 23.05 -3.24
C PRO A 343 19.32 23.06 -1.73
N LYS A 344 20.58 23.27 -1.34
CA LYS A 344 20.95 23.50 0.05
C LYS A 344 20.13 24.69 0.55
N THR A 345 19.19 24.44 1.46
CA THR A 345 18.55 25.49 2.25
C THR A 345 19.65 26.24 2.99
N PRO A 346 19.81 27.57 2.81
CA PRO A 346 20.75 28.34 3.60
C PRO A 346 20.39 28.29 5.10
N PRO A 347 21.37 28.45 6.01
CA PRO A 347 21.12 28.40 7.44
C PRO A 347 20.12 29.48 7.86
N VAL A 348 19.11 29.07 8.63
CA VAL A 348 18.12 29.98 9.22
C VAL A 348 18.84 30.92 10.18
N ALA A 349 18.93 32.20 9.81
CA ALA A 349 19.29 33.27 10.73
C ALA A 349 18.16 33.43 11.76
N LYS A 350 18.53 33.48 13.04
CA LYS A 350 17.65 33.80 14.17
C LYS A 350 16.98 35.15 13.92
N VAL A 351 15.65 35.19 14.00
CA VAL A 351 14.89 36.44 14.12
C VAL A 351 14.44 36.55 15.58
N GLU A 352 14.99 37.55 16.26
CA GLU A 352 14.57 38.01 17.58
C GLU A 352 13.18 38.65 17.51
N ASP A 353 12.39 38.41 18.56
CA ASP A 353 11.12 39.06 18.84
C ASP A 353 11.24 40.59 18.85
N LYS A 354 10.45 41.27 18.01
CA LYS A 354 10.07 42.67 18.23
C LYS A 354 8.55 42.83 18.15
N LYS A 355 8.00 43.26 19.29
CA LYS A 355 6.62 43.72 19.51
C LYS A 355 6.24 44.80 18.50
N GLU A 356 5.09 44.64 17.86
CA GLU A 356 4.50 45.67 17.01
C GLU A 356 3.47 46.49 17.81
N VAL A 357 3.73 47.80 17.86
CA VAL A 357 2.88 48.83 18.44
C VAL A 357 1.90 49.30 17.37
N VAL A 358 0.61 49.34 17.73
CA VAL A 358 -0.50 49.83 16.92
C VAL A 358 -0.32 51.32 16.58
N SER A 359 -0.37 51.68 15.30
CA SER A 359 -0.58 53.06 14.84
C SER A 359 -1.46 53.09 13.58
N LYS A 360 -2.51 53.91 13.64
CA LYS A 360 -3.55 54.11 12.61
C LYS A 360 -3.05 55.00 11.47
N ARG A 361 -3.39 54.68 10.21
CA ARG A 361 -3.53 55.67 9.10
C ARG A 361 -4.45 55.11 7.98
N PRO A 362 -5.19 55.96 7.23
CA PRO A 362 -6.49 55.61 6.65
C PRO A 362 -6.43 55.12 5.19
N GLU A 363 -7.54 54.49 4.79
CA GLU A 363 -7.84 53.97 3.46
C GLU A 363 -7.85 55.04 2.37
N LYS A 364 -7.26 54.70 1.22
CA LYS A 364 -7.48 55.36 -0.07
C LYS A 364 -7.94 54.31 -1.09
N VAL A 365 -9.16 54.48 -1.56
CA VAL A 365 -9.80 53.68 -2.63
C VAL A 365 -9.11 53.97 -3.96
N LYS A 366 -8.80 52.94 -4.74
CA LYS A 366 -8.41 53.05 -6.15
C LYS A 366 -9.56 52.58 -7.03
N GLU A 367 -10.08 53.49 -7.86
CA GLU A 367 -10.92 53.18 -9.02
C GLU A 367 -10.00 52.90 -10.22
N GLU A 368 -10.34 51.91 -11.04
CA GLU A 368 -9.66 51.65 -12.31
C GLU A 368 -10.74 51.55 -13.42
N LYS A 369 -10.64 52.43 -14.42
CA LYS A 369 -11.52 52.49 -15.59
C LYS A 369 -10.82 51.79 -16.76
N VAL A 370 -11.56 50.96 -17.50
CA VAL A 370 -11.11 50.38 -18.77
C VAL A 370 -12.11 50.74 -19.86
N GLU A 371 -11.65 51.42 -20.91
CA GLU A 371 -12.44 51.70 -22.12
C GLU A 371 -12.28 50.58 -23.14
N THR A 372 -13.38 50.12 -23.73
CA THR A 372 -13.39 49.45 -25.03
C THR A 372 -14.53 49.99 -25.89
N HIS A 373 -14.30 50.05 -27.20
CA HIS A 373 -15.21 50.68 -28.16
C HIS A 373 -16.58 50.01 -28.18
N SER A 374 -17.60 50.79 -27.80
CA SER A 374 -19.04 50.55 -27.93
C SER A 374 -19.73 49.60 -26.93
N ARG A 375 -19.67 49.94 -25.63
CA ARG A 375 -20.78 50.02 -24.64
C ARG A 375 -20.22 49.94 -23.21
N GLU A 376 -20.60 50.88 -22.33
CA GLU A 376 -20.29 50.83 -20.90
C GLU A 376 -21.06 49.69 -20.22
N VAL A 377 -20.35 48.76 -19.57
CA VAL A 377 -20.94 47.74 -18.70
C VAL A 377 -20.44 47.97 -17.28
N ASN A 378 -21.33 48.41 -16.39
CA ASN A 378 -21.07 48.48 -14.95
C ASN A 378 -21.14 47.08 -14.34
N ILE A 379 -19.98 46.51 -13.98
CA ILE A 379 -19.90 45.25 -13.24
C ILE A 379 -19.96 45.57 -11.74
N ILE A 380 -21.12 45.36 -11.11
CA ILE A 380 -21.27 45.42 -9.65
C ILE A 380 -20.84 44.05 -9.10
N LEU A 381 -19.69 43.99 -8.45
CA LEU A 381 -19.26 42.80 -7.69
C LEU A 381 -20.16 42.65 -6.44
N PRO A 382 -20.84 41.51 -6.24
CA PRO A 382 -21.67 41.31 -5.05
C PRO A 382 -20.82 41.22 -3.79
N LYS A 383 -21.29 41.89 -2.73
CA LYS A 383 -20.68 41.89 -1.41
C LYS A 383 -20.71 40.48 -0.82
N VAL A 384 -19.54 39.93 -0.49
CA VAL A 384 -19.40 38.58 0.10
C VAL A 384 -20.23 38.51 1.40
N PRO A 385 -21.17 37.56 1.55
CA PRO A 385 -21.92 37.40 2.79
C PRO A 385 -20.99 36.98 3.94
N THR A 386 -21.08 37.70 5.06
CA THR A 386 -20.42 37.30 6.31
C THR A 386 -21.01 35.98 6.82
N PRO A 387 -20.18 35.00 7.24
CA PRO A 387 -20.67 33.74 7.79
C PRO A 387 -21.59 33.93 8.99
N VAL A 388 -22.74 33.26 8.98
CA VAL A 388 -23.68 33.20 10.09
C VAL A 388 -22.99 32.51 11.28
N LYS A 389 -22.98 33.17 12.45
CA LYS A 389 -22.57 32.53 13.72
C LYS A 389 -23.65 31.53 14.13
N VAL A 390 -23.30 30.24 14.14
CA VAL A 390 -24.17 29.19 14.68
C VAL A 390 -24.02 29.16 16.20
N ASN A 391 -25.14 29.33 16.90
CA ASN A 391 -25.23 29.11 18.33
C ASN A 391 -25.28 27.60 18.61
N THR A 392 -24.35 27.08 19.40
CA THR A 392 -24.43 25.73 19.97
C THR A 392 -25.50 25.70 21.05
N ILE A 393 -26.54 24.89 20.84
CA ILE A 393 -27.52 24.52 21.87
C ILE A 393 -26.97 23.29 22.60
N ASN A 394 -26.67 23.44 23.88
CA ASN A 394 -26.73 22.34 24.84
C ASN A 394 -28.21 22.10 25.16
N ASP A 395 -28.67 20.86 25.17
CA ASP A 395 -29.39 20.34 26.34
C ASP A 395 -29.67 18.84 26.29
N ASN A 396 -29.52 18.26 27.47
CA ASN A 396 -29.95 16.94 27.87
C ASN A 396 -31.47 16.92 28.09
N ASN A 397 -32.05 15.72 27.95
CA ASN A 397 -33.41 15.28 28.31
C ASN A 397 -34.48 15.32 27.21
N ILE A 398 -34.66 14.18 26.51
CA ILE A 398 -35.99 13.58 26.33
C ILE A 398 -35.86 12.06 26.54
N SER A 399 -36.70 11.55 27.43
CA SER A 399 -36.79 10.15 27.84
C SER A 399 -37.79 9.34 27.00
N ASN A 400 -37.41 8.08 26.77
CA ASN A 400 -38.16 6.82 26.78
C ASN A 400 -39.49 6.60 26.00
N ASN A 401 -39.41 5.54 25.18
CA ASN A 401 -40.39 4.50 24.82
C ASN A 401 -41.43 4.77 23.73
N THR A 402 -41.15 4.26 22.52
CA THR A 402 -41.84 3.06 22.00
C THR A 402 -41.05 2.40 20.85
N THR A 403 -41.00 1.07 20.91
CA THR A 403 -40.26 0.10 20.09
C THR A 403 -40.76 -0.03 18.65
N THR A 404 -39.88 0.15 17.67
CA THR A 404 -39.72 -0.77 16.52
C THR A 404 -38.24 -0.85 16.16
N ASN A 405 -37.69 -2.07 16.15
CA ASN A 405 -36.30 -2.39 15.86
C ASN A 405 -35.94 -2.02 14.42
N LEU A 406 -35.31 -0.86 14.26
CA LEU A 406 -34.41 -0.50 13.17
C LEU A 406 -33.22 0.19 13.84
N ASP A 407 -32.01 -0.10 13.36
CA ASP A 407 -30.71 0.45 13.80
C ASP A 407 -29.89 -0.39 14.81
N ASP A 408 -29.37 -1.53 14.35
CA ASP A 408 -27.93 -1.81 14.51
C ASP A 408 -27.40 -2.49 13.24
N HIS A 409 -27.09 -1.67 12.23
CA HIS A 409 -26.23 -2.07 11.11
C HIS A 409 -24.91 -1.32 11.18
N SER A 410 -24.29 -1.31 12.37
CA SER A 410 -22.86 -1.07 12.46
C SER A 410 -22.13 -2.25 11.82
N ILE A 411 -21.56 -2.07 10.62
CA ILE A 411 -20.43 -2.91 10.21
C ILE A 411 -19.26 -2.49 11.10
N LYS A 412 -19.02 -3.32 12.11
CA LYS A 412 -17.81 -3.33 12.91
C LYS A 412 -16.67 -3.74 11.99
N PHE A 413 -15.81 -2.80 11.61
CA PHE A 413 -14.48 -3.15 11.12
C PHE A 413 -13.88 -4.14 12.12
N SER A 414 -13.29 -5.24 11.63
CA SER A 414 -12.41 -5.99 12.51
C SER A 414 -11.36 -4.97 12.98
N LYS A 415 -11.40 -4.63 14.28
CA LYS A 415 -10.46 -3.71 14.91
C LYS A 415 -9.12 -4.42 15.06
N ARG A 416 -8.55 -4.92 13.96
CA ARG A 416 -7.12 -5.21 13.90
C ARG A 416 -6.39 -3.95 13.46
N TYR A 417 -6.59 -2.89 14.22
CA TYR A 417 -5.55 -1.89 14.34
C TYR A 417 -4.51 -2.48 15.27
N PRO A 418 -3.21 -2.38 14.95
CA PRO A 418 -2.18 -2.67 15.94
C PRO A 418 -2.50 -1.87 17.22
N PRO A 419 -2.35 -2.46 18.41
CA PRO A 419 -2.56 -1.72 19.65
C PRO A 419 -1.78 -0.39 19.62
N GLY A 420 -2.49 0.76 19.65
CA GLY A 420 -1.88 2.10 19.63
C GLY A 420 -1.93 2.90 18.31
N TYR A 421 -2.74 2.51 17.33
CA TYR A 421 -2.97 3.31 16.11
C TYR A 421 -3.69 4.64 16.41
N ILE A 422 -3.06 5.77 16.04
CA ILE A 422 -3.64 7.12 16.10
C ILE A 422 -3.82 7.63 14.66
N SER A 423 -5.00 8.14 14.35
CA SER A 423 -5.31 8.64 13.01
C SER A 423 -4.39 9.83 12.64
N PRO A 424 -3.97 9.97 11.37
CA PRO A 424 -3.13 11.08 10.93
C PRO A 424 -3.72 12.48 11.21
N LYS A 425 -5.05 12.59 11.36
CA LYS A 425 -5.74 13.84 11.67
C LYS A 425 -5.52 14.27 13.13
N ASP A 426 -5.18 13.31 13.99
CA ASP A 426 -5.01 13.50 15.44
C ASP A 426 -3.53 13.59 15.87
N ARG A 427 -2.59 13.49 14.91
CA ARG A 427 -1.15 13.65 15.17
C ARG A 427 -0.78 15.14 15.25
N LYS A 428 -0.91 15.76 16.42
CA LYS A 428 -0.17 17.01 16.68
C LYS A 428 1.32 16.69 16.86
N LYS A 429 2.20 17.50 16.27
CA LYS A 429 3.66 17.43 16.49
C LYS A 429 3.92 17.60 17.99
N ILE A 430 4.41 16.55 18.66
CA ILE A 430 4.90 16.63 20.03
C ILE A 430 6.39 16.31 20.03
N VAL A 431 7.17 17.29 20.51
CA VAL A 431 8.58 17.15 20.90
C VAL A 431 8.64 16.21 22.11
N ALA A 432 9.58 15.28 22.13
CA ALA A 432 9.78 14.36 23.27
C ALA A 432 9.88 15.16 24.58
N GLY A 433 8.80 15.15 25.36
CA GLY A 433 8.70 15.73 26.70
C GLY A 433 8.65 14.59 27.73
N SER A 434 9.44 14.73 28.78
CA SER A 434 9.86 13.72 29.75
C SER A 434 8.82 13.26 30.78
N ASP A 435 7.54 13.60 30.66
CA ASP A 435 6.62 13.58 31.81
C ASP A 435 5.29 12.82 31.60
N SER A 436 5.25 11.71 30.86
CA SER A 436 4.02 10.89 30.83
C SER A 436 3.94 9.98 32.07
N LYS A 437 2.93 10.19 32.93
CA LYS A 437 2.70 9.33 34.11
C LYS A 437 2.18 7.95 33.71
N THR A 438 2.46 6.97 34.57
CA THR A 438 1.91 5.61 34.49
C THR A 438 0.39 5.63 34.35
N GLY A 439 -0.15 5.02 33.29
CA GLY A 439 -1.58 4.99 32.98
C GLY A 439 -2.14 6.23 32.28
N GLU A 440 -1.31 7.24 32.03
CA GLU A 440 -1.72 8.44 31.31
C GLU A 440 -1.81 8.15 29.80
N VAL A 441 -2.99 8.40 29.24
CA VAL A 441 -3.22 8.30 27.80
C VAL A 441 -2.71 9.59 27.17
N ASN A 442 -1.47 9.59 26.70
CA ASN A 442 -0.93 10.72 25.95
C ASN A 442 -1.11 10.46 24.45
N ASN A 443 -1.94 11.30 23.82
CA ASN A 443 -2.29 11.20 22.40
C ASN A 443 -2.77 9.81 21.97
N GLY A 444 -3.54 9.09 22.79
CA GLY A 444 -4.04 7.75 22.42
C GLY A 444 -3.01 6.63 22.50
N ARG A 445 -1.82 6.89 23.06
CA ARG A 445 -0.87 5.85 23.47
C ARG A 445 -0.89 5.72 24.98
N ILE A 446 -1.03 4.48 25.44
CA ILE A 446 -0.73 4.10 26.82
C ILE A 446 0.71 3.62 26.79
N SER A 447 1.59 4.18 27.62
CA SER A 447 2.93 3.63 27.75
C SER A 447 2.83 2.16 28.14
N ILE A 448 3.35 1.26 27.31
CA ILE A 448 3.42 -0.19 27.61
C ILE A 448 4.32 -0.49 28.80
N ASN A 449 5.19 0.47 29.15
CA ASN A 449 6.03 0.43 30.32
C ASN A 449 5.44 1.40 31.36
N LEU A 450 5.06 0.87 32.51
CA LEU A 450 4.77 1.71 33.68
C LEU A 450 6.11 2.26 34.18
N LEU A 451 6.46 3.45 33.71
CA LEU A 451 7.64 4.17 34.19
C LEU A 451 7.26 4.84 35.51
N GLY A 452 7.94 4.40 36.57
CA GLY A 452 7.85 5.00 37.89
C GLY A 452 9.16 5.66 38.28
N ASN A 453 9.15 6.37 39.41
CA ASN A 453 10.39 6.86 40.01
C ASN A 453 11.35 5.69 40.23
N LEU A 454 12.63 5.93 39.95
CA LEU A 454 13.67 4.95 40.18
C LEU A 454 13.64 4.49 41.64
N ILE A 455 13.47 3.19 41.85
CA ILE A 455 13.60 2.52 43.14
C ILE A 455 14.63 1.41 43.00
N ASP A 456 15.37 1.12 44.05
CA ASP A 456 16.31 0.00 44.05
C ASP A 456 15.55 -1.35 44.06
N ALA A 457 16.23 -2.40 43.60
CA ALA A 457 15.64 -3.73 43.47
C ALA A 457 15.16 -4.34 44.79
N LYS A 458 15.75 -3.97 45.94
CA LYS A 458 15.33 -4.47 47.25
C LYS A 458 14.01 -3.81 47.65
N THR A 459 13.95 -2.48 47.55
CA THR A 459 12.72 -1.71 47.79
C THR A 459 11.57 -2.14 46.87
N ALA A 460 11.85 -2.43 45.60
CA ALA A 460 10.86 -2.94 44.66
C ALA A 460 10.29 -4.30 45.09
N GLN A 461 11.15 -5.24 45.50
CA GLN A 461 10.72 -6.56 45.98
C GLN A 461 9.84 -6.46 47.23
N GLU A 462 10.20 -5.60 48.19
CA GLU A 462 9.43 -5.39 49.42
C GLU A 462 8.03 -4.83 49.11
N LYS A 463 7.94 -3.84 48.20
CA LYS A 463 6.65 -3.29 47.76
C LYS A 463 5.78 -4.32 47.04
N LEU A 464 6.36 -5.14 46.16
CA LEU A 464 5.64 -6.20 45.45
C LEU A 464 5.09 -7.26 46.42
N LYS A 465 5.91 -7.71 47.38
CA LYS A 465 5.49 -8.65 48.43
C LYS A 465 4.36 -8.07 49.28
N LYS A 466 4.47 -6.80 49.69
CA LYS A 466 3.42 -6.10 50.46
C LYS A 466 2.11 -5.98 49.67
N ALA A 467 2.19 -5.87 48.35
CA ALA A 467 1.04 -5.84 47.44
C ALA A 467 0.46 -7.23 47.12
N GLY A 468 0.93 -8.29 47.78
CA GLY A 468 0.42 -9.66 47.61
C GLY A 468 0.98 -10.40 46.39
N PHE A 469 2.10 -9.94 45.83
CA PHE A 469 2.81 -10.64 44.77
C PHE A 469 3.93 -11.53 45.31
N GLU A 470 4.08 -12.70 44.70
CA GLU A 470 5.18 -13.62 44.89
C GLU A 470 6.30 -13.31 43.90
N ILE A 471 7.54 -13.16 44.40
CA ILE A 471 8.72 -12.96 43.55
C ILE A 471 9.27 -14.32 43.12
N LEU A 472 9.32 -14.55 41.81
CA LEU A 472 9.82 -15.79 41.21
C LEU A 472 11.32 -15.74 40.92
N ALA A 473 11.82 -14.60 40.43
CA ALA A 473 13.23 -14.44 40.10
C ALA A 473 13.67 -12.98 40.17
N VAL A 474 14.96 -12.77 40.50
CA VAL A 474 15.63 -11.47 40.44
C VAL A 474 16.97 -11.67 39.75
N THR A 475 17.15 -11.11 38.56
CA THR A 475 18.30 -11.40 37.71
C THR A 475 18.88 -10.12 37.10
N PRO A 476 20.19 -9.84 37.24
CA PRO A 476 20.84 -8.78 36.47
C PRO A 476 20.91 -9.17 34.99
N LEU A 477 20.46 -8.28 34.10
CA LEU A 477 20.42 -8.53 32.65
C LEU A 477 21.67 -8.03 31.92
N ASN A 478 22.59 -7.35 32.61
CA ASN A 478 23.84 -6.88 32.02
C ASN A 478 25.05 -7.10 32.94
N LYS A 479 26.24 -7.17 32.33
CA LYS A 479 27.52 -7.39 33.05
C LYS A 479 27.78 -6.35 34.14
N LYS A 480 27.31 -5.12 33.94
CA LYS A 480 27.46 -3.99 34.88
C LYS A 480 26.42 -3.99 36.01
N LYS A 481 25.46 -4.94 36.01
CA LYS A 481 24.35 -5.05 36.98
C LYS A 481 23.55 -3.74 37.16
N THR A 482 23.52 -2.90 36.13
CA THR A 482 22.74 -1.64 36.14
C THR A 482 21.30 -1.88 35.68
N LEU A 483 21.03 -2.99 35.01
CA LEU A 483 19.69 -3.40 34.59
C LEU A 483 19.32 -4.69 35.33
N THR A 484 18.27 -4.63 36.17
CA THR A 484 17.80 -5.77 36.96
C THR A 484 16.36 -6.10 36.58
N SER A 485 16.08 -7.38 36.31
CA SER A 485 14.74 -7.91 36.07
C SER A 485 14.22 -8.61 37.31
N ILE A 486 13.03 -8.24 37.76
CA ILE A 486 12.27 -8.92 38.81
C ILE A 486 11.05 -9.57 38.15
N VAL A 487 10.96 -10.90 38.20
CA VAL A 487 9.80 -11.66 37.70
C VAL A 487 8.93 -12.02 38.89
N PHE A 488 7.63 -11.78 38.79
CA PHE A 488 6.69 -11.97 39.89
C PHE A 488 5.30 -12.42 39.42
N THR A 489 4.51 -12.98 40.31
CA THR A 489 3.16 -13.53 40.05
C THR A 489 2.27 -13.36 41.27
N ASN A 490 1.00 -13.77 41.19
CA ASN A 490 0.13 -13.98 42.35
C ASN A 490 -0.90 -15.08 42.04
N ASP A 491 -1.66 -15.50 43.04
CA ASP A 491 -2.64 -16.58 42.88
C ASP A 491 -3.71 -16.29 41.82
N THR A 492 -4.10 -15.03 41.66
CA THR A 492 -5.07 -14.60 40.64
C THR A 492 -4.50 -14.81 39.23
N LEU A 493 -3.25 -14.41 39.00
CA LEU A 493 -2.57 -14.57 37.72
C LEU A 493 -2.33 -16.05 37.40
N LYS A 494 -1.94 -16.86 38.40
CA LYS A 494 -1.82 -18.32 38.26
C LYS A 494 -3.15 -18.95 37.87
N LYS A 495 -4.25 -18.60 38.55
CA LYS A 495 -5.61 -19.09 38.24
C LYS A 495 -6.11 -18.66 36.86
N MET A 496 -5.73 -17.48 36.40
CA MET A 496 -6.06 -17.01 35.05
C MET A 496 -5.30 -17.79 33.97
N ALA A 497 -4.02 -18.05 34.20
CA ALA A 497 -3.17 -18.81 33.29
C ALA A 497 -3.50 -20.31 33.29
N SER A 498 -4.05 -20.86 34.37
CA SER A 498 -4.40 -22.28 34.49
C SER A 498 -5.73 -22.68 33.82
N LYS A 499 -6.38 -21.79 33.07
CA LYS A 499 -7.64 -22.11 32.38
C LYS A 499 -7.35 -22.92 31.12
N LYS A 500 -8.18 -23.93 30.85
CA LYS A 500 -8.11 -24.74 29.62
C LYS A 500 -8.19 -23.81 28.39
N ASP A 501 -7.33 -24.06 27.40
CA ASP A 501 -7.23 -23.31 26.14
C ASP A 501 -6.63 -21.89 26.25
N ARG A 502 -5.81 -21.63 27.27
CA ARG A 502 -5.06 -20.37 27.41
C ARG A 502 -3.55 -20.62 27.42
N GLU A 503 -2.88 -20.21 26.35
CA GLU A 503 -1.42 -20.32 26.18
C GLU A 503 -0.70 -19.03 26.60
N PHE A 504 -0.93 -18.53 27.82
CA PHE A 504 -0.12 -17.42 28.33
C PHE A 504 0.42 -17.67 29.74
N LEU A 505 1.63 -17.19 29.97
CA LEU A 505 2.32 -17.29 31.26
C LEU A 505 1.72 -16.30 32.27
N GLY A 506 1.28 -16.80 33.43
CA GLY A 506 0.75 -15.99 34.55
C GLY A 506 1.84 -15.26 35.34
N THR A 507 2.78 -14.60 34.66
CA THR A 507 3.93 -13.92 35.28
C THR A 507 4.10 -12.51 34.71
N LEU A 508 4.48 -11.57 35.57
CA LEU A 508 4.80 -10.19 35.23
C LEU A 508 6.30 -9.93 35.46
N ARG A 509 6.82 -8.87 34.81
CA ARG A 509 8.22 -8.47 34.90
C ARG A 509 8.34 -6.98 35.21
N LEU A 510 9.18 -6.65 36.18
CA LEU A 510 9.61 -5.28 36.50
C LEU A 510 11.08 -5.13 36.12
N LEU A 511 11.39 -4.12 35.31
CA LEU A 511 12.77 -3.75 34.95
C LEU A 511 13.19 -2.53 35.76
N ILE A 512 14.38 -2.60 36.35
CA ILE A 512 15.01 -1.48 37.07
C ILE A 512 16.30 -1.16 36.33
N ASP A 513 16.30 -0.06 35.59
CA ASP A 513 17.50 0.51 34.97
C ASP A 513 18.04 1.64 35.85
N LYS A 514 19.30 1.54 36.26
CA LYS A 514 20.00 2.57 37.04
C LYS A 514 20.61 3.69 36.18
N LYS A 515 20.46 3.60 34.86
CA LYS A 515 20.80 4.68 33.92
C LYS A 515 19.66 5.67 33.84
#